data_AF-A0A2A4TAV1-F1
#
_entry.id   AF-A0A2A4TAV1-F1
#
_cell.length_a   1.000
_cell.length_b   1.000
_cell.length_c   1.000
_cell.angle_alpha   90.00
_cell.angle_beta   90.00
_cell.angle_gamma   90.00
#
_symmetry.space_group_name_H-M   'P 1'
#
loop_
_entity.id
_entity.type
_entity.pdbx_description
1 polymer ?
#
loop_
_entity_poly.entity_id
_entity_poly.type
_entity_poly.pdbx_seq_one_letter_code
_entity_poly.pdbx_strand_id
1 'polypeptide(L)'
;MSIKVLGLDEESKGVITSLVESSFLDGECYAFSEALHEGLGWPIYGLIQGGDVLRHTAVKASHTMFFDARGEISLVDLFTPFGNQDEFAIKEVESHDLLLRNGESKNDRLRSIALARRFAETLWPDLPWKDSLASRVSRYLCALEELDKVHGFCVRSQYPAARPVIGIRHGDETGYEMEPTASGNQFLFDRTFTC
;
A
#
# COMPACT_ATOMS: atom_id res chain seq x y z
N MET A 1 -19.21 2.64 14.28
CA MET A 1 -19.21 3.69 13.24
C MET A 1 -18.40 3.16 12.07
N SER A 2 -18.91 3.25 10.84
CA SER A 2 -18.22 2.76 9.64
C SER A 2 -17.75 3.96 8.84
N ILE A 3 -16.44 4.14 8.70
CA ILE A 3 -15.86 5.15 7.82
C ILE A 3 -15.89 4.57 6.40
N LYS A 4 -16.54 5.29 5.47
CA LYS A 4 -16.55 4.92 4.06
C LYS A 4 -15.22 5.31 3.44
N VAL A 5 -14.60 4.42 2.67
CA VAL A 5 -13.38 4.68 1.90
C VAL A 5 -13.74 4.63 0.43
N LEU A 6 -13.47 5.71 -0.31
CA LEU A 6 -13.64 5.74 -1.76
C LEU A 6 -12.38 5.18 -2.45
N GLY A 7 -12.54 4.52 -3.59
CA GLY A 7 -11.41 4.03 -4.40
C GLY A 7 -10.84 5.11 -5.32
N LEU A 8 -9.66 4.85 -5.90
CA LEU A 8 -9.12 5.67 -6.99
C LEU A 8 -9.94 5.52 -8.27
N ASP A 9 -9.95 6.56 -9.10
CA ASP A 9 -10.41 6.47 -10.48
C ASP A 9 -9.40 5.69 -11.36
N GLU A 10 -9.87 5.20 -12.51
CA GLU A 10 -9.08 4.36 -13.41
C GLU A 10 -7.87 5.08 -14.04
N GLU A 11 -7.96 6.39 -14.28
CA GLU A 11 -6.84 7.17 -14.83
C GLU A 11 -5.71 7.27 -13.80
N SER A 12 -6.04 7.68 -12.57
CA SER A 12 -5.10 7.74 -11.45
C SER A 12 -4.48 6.37 -11.18
N LYS A 13 -5.29 5.30 -11.21
CA LYS A 13 -4.81 3.92 -11.03
C LYS A 13 -3.80 3.53 -12.11
N GLY A 14 -4.07 3.83 -13.38
CA GLY A 14 -3.18 3.53 -14.50
C GLY A 14 -1.82 4.23 -14.39
N VAL A 15 -1.81 5.50 -13.98
CA VAL A 15 -0.57 6.27 -13.76
C VAL A 15 0.26 5.65 -12.64
N ILE A 16 -0.37 5.30 -11.51
CA ILE A 16 0.33 4.69 -10.38
C ILE A 16 0.87 3.30 -10.74
N THR A 17 0.09 2.47 -11.43
CA THR A 17 0.55 1.15 -11.89
C THR A 17 1.80 1.28 -12.77
N SER A 18 1.80 2.20 -13.75
CA SER A 18 2.96 2.43 -14.61
C SER A 18 4.21 2.87 -13.83
N LEU A 19 4.03 3.74 -12.84
CA LEU A 19 5.10 4.18 -11.95
C LEU A 19 5.64 3.03 -11.09
N VAL A 20 4.76 2.19 -10.57
CA VAL A 20 5.11 1.05 -9.73
C VAL A 20 5.87 0.01 -10.53
N GLU A 21 5.38 -0.37 -11.72
CA GLU A 21 6.07 -1.33 -12.58
C GLU A 21 7.46 -0.82 -12.99
N SER A 22 7.56 0.44 -13.45
CA SER A 22 8.86 1.00 -13.87
C SER A 22 9.88 1.12 -12.73
N SER A 23 9.42 1.29 -11.49
CA SER A 23 10.30 1.44 -10.33
C SER A 23 10.65 0.11 -9.67
N PHE A 24 9.67 -0.80 -9.55
CA PHE A 24 9.70 -1.97 -8.66
C PHE A 24 9.65 -3.32 -9.38
N LEU A 25 9.47 -3.38 -10.71
CA LEU A 25 9.42 -4.67 -11.40
C LEU A 25 10.80 -5.31 -11.57
N ASP A 26 11.84 -4.51 -11.84
CA ASP A 26 13.23 -4.97 -11.95
C ASP A 26 14.14 -4.10 -11.09
N GLY A 27 14.91 -4.74 -10.22
CA GLY A 27 15.80 -4.08 -9.27
C GLY A 27 15.16 -3.78 -7.91
N GLU A 28 14.08 -2.96 -7.80
CA GLU A 28 13.50 -2.58 -6.47
C GLU A 28 12.44 -3.60 -6.03
N CYS A 29 12.29 -4.69 -6.78
CA CYS A 29 11.36 -5.77 -6.49
C CYS A 29 11.53 -6.35 -5.08
N TYR A 30 12.75 -6.29 -4.52
CA TYR A 30 13.02 -6.66 -3.14
C TYR A 30 12.24 -5.79 -2.15
N ALA A 31 12.37 -4.47 -2.24
CA ALA A 31 11.67 -3.53 -1.36
C ALA A 31 10.15 -3.67 -1.51
N PHE A 32 9.67 -3.94 -2.72
CA PHE A 32 8.24 -4.18 -2.97
C PHE A 32 7.76 -5.49 -2.35
N SER A 33 8.53 -6.57 -2.49
CA SER A 33 8.19 -7.86 -1.90
C SER A 33 8.24 -7.82 -0.38
N GLU A 34 9.20 -7.09 0.21
CA GLU A 34 9.25 -6.83 1.65
C GLU A 34 8.02 -6.05 2.11
N ALA A 35 7.62 -5.00 1.38
CA ALA A 35 6.42 -4.24 1.69
C ALA A 35 5.15 -5.12 1.68
N LEU A 36 5.01 -5.99 0.67
CA LEU A 36 3.89 -6.94 0.60
C LEU A 36 3.97 -7.99 1.72
N HIS A 37 5.16 -8.52 2.01
CA HIS A 37 5.38 -9.51 3.06
C HIS A 37 5.03 -8.96 4.45
N GLU A 38 5.54 -7.78 4.80
CA GLU A 38 5.24 -7.11 6.07
C GLU A 38 3.76 -6.74 6.16
N GLY A 39 3.18 -6.29 5.05
CA GLY A 39 1.79 -5.87 4.97
C GLY A 39 0.78 -7.01 5.03
N LEU A 40 1.05 -8.13 4.37
CA LEU A 40 0.07 -9.20 4.17
C LEU A 40 0.43 -10.47 4.95
N GLY A 41 1.70 -10.61 5.36
CA GLY A 41 2.23 -11.82 5.98
C GLY A 41 2.47 -12.96 5.01
N TRP A 42 2.49 -12.69 3.70
CA TRP A 42 2.73 -13.70 2.67
C TRP A 42 4.23 -13.94 2.48
N PRO A 43 4.67 -15.20 2.31
CA PRO A 43 6.10 -15.51 2.17
C PRO A 43 6.68 -14.95 0.87
N ILE A 44 7.95 -14.54 0.91
CA ILE A 44 8.68 -14.03 -0.26
C ILE A 44 9.29 -15.21 -1.01
N TYR A 45 9.15 -15.21 -2.32
CA TYR A 45 9.73 -16.19 -3.23
C TYR A 45 10.65 -15.47 -4.21
N GLY A 46 11.86 -15.99 -4.37
CA GLY A 46 12.87 -15.49 -5.28
C GLY A 46 13.00 -16.34 -6.55
N LEU A 47 13.22 -15.68 -7.68
CA LEU A 47 13.72 -16.30 -8.90
C LEU A 47 15.24 -16.35 -8.86
N ILE A 48 15.81 -17.55 -8.75
CA ILE A 48 17.25 -17.79 -8.68
C ILE A 48 17.77 -18.24 -10.03
N GLN A 49 18.64 -17.45 -10.66
CA GLN A 49 19.31 -17.76 -11.92
C GLN A 49 20.71 -18.30 -11.66
N GLY A 50 21.16 -19.31 -12.41
CA GLY A 50 22.55 -19.79 -12.33
C GLY A 50 22.95 -20.45 -10.99
N GLY A 51 21.99 -20.66 -10.08
CA GLY A 51 22.18 -21.35 -8.80
C GLY A 51 22.30 -20.44 -7.58
N ASP A 52 22.73 -19.18 -7.75
CA ASP A 52 23.02 -18.25 -6.65
C ASP A 52 22.55 -16.80 -6.90
N VAL A 53 22.22 -16.41 -8.13
CA VAL A 53 21.80 -15.05 -8.44
C VAL A 53 20.29 -14.88 -8.22
N LEU A 54 19.90 -14.14 -7.19
CA LEU A 54 18.52 -13.68 -7.04
C LEU A 54 18.23 -12.60 -8.10
N ARG A 55 17.34 -12.91 -9.06
CA ARG A 55 16.99 -12.02 -10.18
C ARG A 55 15.77 -11.16 -9.88
N HIS A 56 14.77 -11.74 -9.21
CA HIS A 56 13.48 -11.11 -8.92
C HIS A 56 12.86 -11.71 -7.67
N THR A 57 11.96 -10.97 -7.04
CA THR A 57 11.13 -11.47 -5.93
C THR A 57 9.67 -11.11 -6.12
N ALA A 58 8.82 -11.99 -5.61
CA ALA A 58 7.39 -11.80 -5.47
C ALA A 58 6.93 -12.42 -4.15
N VAL A 59 5.75 -12.05 -3.67
CA VAL A 59 5.13 -12.76 -2.53
C VAL A 59 4.13 -13.79 -3.02
N LYS A 60 3.97 -14.88 -2.28
CA LYS A 60 3.07 -15.97 -2.65
C LYS A 60 1.76 -15.90 -1.86
N ALA A 61 0.67 -15.53 -2.53
CA ALA A 61 -0.65 -15.43 -1.93
C ALA A 61 -1.33 -16.81 -1.77
N SER A 62 -1.08 -17.73 -2.70
CA SER A 62 -1.59 -19.10 -2.67
C SER A 62 -0.69 -20.06 -3.46
N HIS A 63 -1.07 -21.33 -3.61
CA HIS A 63 -0.24 -22.33 -4.31
C HIS A 63 0.15 -21.91 -5.74
N THR A 64 -0.76 -21.24 -6.46
CA THR A 64 -0.63 -20.90 -7.88
C THR A 64 -0.52 -19.40 -8.16
N MET A 65 -0.52 -18.57 -7.11
CA MET A 65 -0.72 -17.13 -7.23
C MET A 65 0.39 -16.35 -6.52
N PHE A 66 1.00 -15.44 -7.26
CA PHE A 66 2.03 -14.55 -6.80
C PHE A 66 1.59 -13.09 -6.94
N PHE A 67 2.21 -12.21 -6.17
CA PHE A 67 2.06 -10.76 -6.31
C PHE A 67 3.43 -10.11 -6.43
N ASP A 68 3.57 -9.25 -7.44
CA ASP A 68 4.69 -8.31 -7.57
C ASP A 68 4.17 -6.92 -7.95
N ALA A 69 5.04 -6.06 -8.49
CA ALA A 69 4.69 -4.70 -8.93
C ALA A 69 3.51 -4.64 -9.92
N ARG A 70 3.24 -5.72 -10.67
CA ARG A 70 2.12 -5.84 -11.63
C ARG A 70 0.80 -6.23 -10.96
N GLY A 71 0.82 -6.61 -9.69
CA GLY A 71 -0.32 -7.16 -8.97
C GLY A 71 -0.36 -8.67 -9.05
N GLU A 72 -1.56 -9.23 -9.13
CA GLU A 72 -1.79 -10.67 -9.16
C GLU A 72 -1.26 -11.26 -10.47
N ILE A 73 -0.36 -12.24 -10.35
CA ILE A 73 0.28 -12.90 -11.49
C ILE A 73 0.33 -14.42 -11.28
N SER A 74 0.27 -15.15 -12.39
CA SER A 74 0.49 -16.60 -12.37
C SER A 74 1.96 -16.94 -12.20
N LEU A 75 2.25 -18.21 -11.91
CA LEU A 75 3.61 -18.73 -11.91
C LEU A 75 4.32 -18.52 -13.25
N VAL A 76 3.61 -18.66 -14.38
CA VAL A 76 4.19 -18.48 -15.72
C VAL A 76 4.53 -17.00 -15.94
N ASP A 77 3.63 -16.10 -15.55
CA ASP A 77 3.80 -14.65 -15.72
C ASP A 77 4.94 -14.07 -14.88
N LEU A 78 5.31 -14.76 -13.80
CA LEU A 78 6.46 -14.40 -12.97
C LEU A 78 7.77 -14.41 -13.77
N PHE A 79 7.92 -15.32 -14.75
CA PHE A 79 9.11 -15.45 -15.58
C PHE A 79 9.12 -14.53 -16.80
N THR A 80 7.94 -14.10 -17.29
CA THR A 80 7.78 -13.35 -18.55
C THR A 80 8.77 -12.19 -18.75
N PRO A 81 9.05 -11.35 -17.74
CA PRO A 81 10.00 -10.23 -17.91
C PRO A 81 11.46 -10.68 -18.07
N PHE A 82 11.80 -11.89 -17.65
CA PHE A 82 13.18 -12.37 -17.48
C PHE A 82 13.59 -13.46 -18.47
N GLY A 83 12.69 -13.86 -19.38
CA GLY A 83 13.00 -14.79 -20.47
C GLY A 83 12.66 -16.24 -20.14
N ASN A 84 13.60 -17.15 -20.38
CA ASN A 84 13.33 -18.59 -20.37
C ASN A 84 13.20 -19.14 -18.94
N GLN A 85 12.03 -19.72 -18.62
CA GLN A 85 11.72 -20.31 -17.32
C GLN A 85 12.72 -21.39 -16.88
N ASP A 86 13.27 -22.16 -17.81
CA ASP A 86 14.18 -23.28 -17.51
C ASP A 86 15.50 -22.85 -16.84
N GLU A 87 15.83 -21.56 -16.89
CA GLU A 87 17.05 -21.01 -16.28
C GLU A 87 16.89 -20.65 -14.80
N PHE A 88 15.67 -20.71 -14.28
CA PHE A 88 15.33 -20.19 -12.97
C PHE A 88 14.82 -21.28 -12.03
N ALA A 89 15.36 -21.30 -10.81
CA ALA A 89 14.77 -22.03 -9.69
C ALA A 89 13.94 -21.05 -8.85
N ILE A 90 12.78 -21.49 -8.37
CA ILE A 90 11.97 -20.70 -7.43
C ILE A 90 12.19 -21.24 -6.03
N LYS A 91 12.56 -20.37 -5.10
CA LYS A 91 12.74 -20.71 -3.69
C LYS A 91 12.09 -19.66 -2.81
N GLU A 92 11.58 -20.11 -1.67
CA GLU A 92 11.26 -19.19 -0.58
C GLU A 92 12.56 -18.55 -0.09
N VAL A 93 12.51 -17.24 0.16
CA VAL A 93 13.64 -16.44 0.65
C VAL A 93 13.19 -15.64 1.86
N GLU A 94 14.06 -15.52 2.85
CA GLU A 94 13.77 -14.69 4.02
C GLU A 94 14.02 -13.22 3.69
N SER A 95 13.30 -12.30 4.34
CA SER A 95 13.53 -10.85 4.13
C SER A 95 14.98 -10.43 4.42
N HIS A 96 15.63 -11.08 5.38
CA HIS A 96 17.04 -10.78 5.70
C HIS A 96 18.05 -11.29 4.65
N ASP A 97 17.64 -12.21 3.78
CA ASP A 97 18.46 -12.71 2.65
C ASP A 97 18.42 -11.74 1.46
N LEU A 98 17.49 -10.78 1.47
CA LEU A 98 17.40 -9.77 0.44
C LEU A 98 18.56 -8.80 0.56
N LEU A 99 19.52 -8.96 -0.36
CA LEU A 99 20.72 -8.15 -0.38
C LEU A 99 20.35 -6.67 -0.59
N LEU A 100 21.02 -5.82 0.19
CA LEU A 100 21.12 -4.40 -0.14
C LEU A 100 21.84 -4.30 -1.49
N ARG A 101 21.37 -3.41 -2.35
CA ARG A 101 22.09 -3.13 -3.58
C ARG A 101 23.47 -2.56 -3.23
N ASN A 102 24.43 -2.69 -4.14
CA ASN A 102 25.75 -2.10 -3.95
C ASN A 102 25.64 -0.60 -3.65
N GLY A 103 26.01 -0.21 -2.43
CA GLY A 103 25.98 1.18 -1.96
C GLY A 103 24.65 1.65 -1.35
N GLU A 104 23.62 0.80 -1.28
CA GLU A 104 22.35 1.12 -0.63
C GLU A 104 22.49 1.10 0.90
N SER A 105 22.06 2.17 1.56
CA SER A 105 22.00 2.19 3.01
C SER A 105 20.72 1.51 3.54
N LYS A 106 20.76 0.98 4.76
CA LYS A 106 19.56 0.43 5.42
C LYS A 106 18.42 1.44 5.48
N ASN A 107 18.73 2.72 5.68
CA ASN A 107 17.71 3.78 5.74
C ASN A 107 17.06 4.03 4.39
N ASP A 108 17.82 3.93 3.29
CA ASP A 108 17.27 4.10 1.94
C ASP A 108 16.38 2.91 1.58
N ARG A 109 16.77 1.69 1.96
CA ARG A 109 15.91 0.51 1.82
C ARG A 109 14.59 0.67 2.58
N LEU A 110 14.63 1.09 3.85
CA LEU A 110 13.41 1.32 4.64
C LEU A 110 12.49 2.37 4.02
N ARG A 111 13.06 3.42 3.40
CA ARG A 111 12.27 4.41 2.65
C ARG A 111 11.65 3.80 1.39
N SER A 112 12.39 2.97 0.67
CA SER A 112 11.89 2.27 -0.52
C SER A 112 10.74 1.32 -0.15
N ILE A 113 10.88 0.52 0.92
CA ILE A 113 9.82 -0.35 1.45
C ILE A 113 8.59 0.46 1.85
N ALA A 114 8.78 1.56 2.59
CA ALA A 114 7.67 2.42 2.99
C ALA A 114 6.94 3.05 1.79
N LEU A 115 7.67 3.42 0.73
CA LEU A 115 7.09 3.94 -0.51
C LEU A 115 6.34 2.85 -1.28
N ALA A 116 6.96 1.69 -1.48
CA ALA A 116 6.35 0.53 -2.12
C ALA A 116 5.05 0.12 -1.42
N ARG A 117 5.05 0.07 -0.09
CA ARG A 117 3.88 -0.26 0.72
C ARG A 117 2.73 0.70 0.47
N ARG A 118 3.01 2.00 0.40
CA ARG A 118 1.97 3.01 0.13
C ARG A 118 1.34 2.82 -1.24
N PHE A 119 2.16 2.59 -2.26
CA PHE A 119 1.64 2.31 -3.60
C PHE A 119 0.83 1.02 -3.66
N ALA A 120 1.29 -0.05 -3.02
CA ALA A 120 0.59 -1.32 -3.00
C ALA A 120 -0.76 -1.23 -2.26
N GLU A 121 -0.81 -0.58 -1.09
CA GLU A 121 -2.07 -0.33 -0.35
C GLU A 121 -3.04 0.54 -1.16
N THR A 122 -2.52 1.45 -1.98
CA THR A 122 -3.30 2.32 -2.85
C THR A 122 -3.89 1.56 -4.05
N LEU A 123 -3.08 0.73 -4.71
CA LEU A 123 -3.49 -0.03 -5.90
C LEU A 123 -4.41 -1.20 -5.57
N TRP A 124 -4.19 -1.84 -4.41
CA TRP A 124 -4.92 -3.02 -3.98
C TRP A 124 -5.47 -2.86 -2.55
N PRO A 125 -6.41 -1.92 -2.33
CA PRO A 125 -6.93 -1.62 -1.00
C PRO A 125 -7.69 -2.79 -0.36
N ASP A 126 -8.22 -3.71 -1.18
CA ASP A 126 -9.05 -4.84 -0.75
C ASP A 126 -8.23 -6.04 -0.25
N LEU A 127 -6.89 -6.01 -0.38
CA LEU A 127 -6.03 -7.05 0.18
C LEU A 127 -6.06 -7.02 1.72
N PRO A 128 -5.78 -8.16 2.40
CA PRO A 128 -5.87 -8.27 3.86
C PRO A 128 -4.67 -7.60 4.57
N TRP A 129 -4.50 -6.30 4.37
CA TRP A 129 -3.41 -5.51 4.93
C TRP A 129 -3.46 -5.45 6.45
N LYS A 130 -2.38 -5.91 7.07
CA LYS A 130 -2.07 -5.71 8.49
C LYS A 130 -1.72 -4.25 8.71
N ASP A 131 -2.52 -3.56 9.52
CA ASP A 131 -2.28 -2.17 9.90
C ASP A 131 -2.12 -1.18 8.72
N SER A 132 -3.00 -1.29 7.72
CA SER A 132 -2.99 -0.38 6.56
C SER A 132 -3.07 1.09 6.96
N LEU A 133 -2.57 1.98 6.11
CA LEU A 133 -2.73 3.42 6.26
C LEU A 133 -4.21 3.79 6.41
N ALA A 134 -5.09 3.25 5.57
CA ALA A 134 -6.53 3.45 5.68
C ALA A 134 -7.07 3.02 7.06
N SER A 135 -6.67 1.84 7.56
CA SER A 135 -7.08 1.37 8.89
C SER A 135 -6.59 2.29 10.01
N ARG A 136 -5.34 2.77 9.93
CA ARG A 136 -4.76 3.70 10.90
C ARG A 136 -5.47 5.06 10.90
N VAL A 137 -5.70 5.63 9.73
CA VAL A 137 -6.44 6.90 9.58
C VAL A 137 -7.87 6.76 10.07
N SER A 138 -8.53 5.63 9.77
CA SER A 138 -9.87 5.32 10.27
C SER A 138 -9.91 5.30 11.81
N ARG A 139 -8.95 4.61 12.46
CA ARG A 139 -8.85 4.61 13.93
C ARG A 139 -8.57 6.01 14.49
N TYR A 140 -7.75 6.80 13.82
CA TYR A 140 -7.49 8.19 14.18
C TYR A 140 -8.77 9.04 14.13
N LEU A 141 -9.55 8.96 13.05
CA LEU A 141 -10.81 9.70 12.90
C LEU A 141 -11.89 9.24 13.90
N CYS A 142 -11.95 7.95 14.21
CA CYS A 142 -12.80 7.45 15.29
C CYS A 142 -12.41 8.05 16.65
N ALA A 143 -11.11 8.12 16.96
CA ALA A 143 -10.64 8.75 18.19
C ALA A 143 -10.92 10.26 18.22
N LEU A 144 -10.80 10.93 17.07
CA LEU A 144 -11.15 12.34 16.92
C LEU A 144 -12.65 12.59 17.16
N GLU A 145 -13.54 11.76 16.63
CA GLU A 145 -14.99 11.88 16.88
C GLU A 145 -15.35 11.73 18.36
N GLU A 146 -14.69 10.82 19.08
CA GLU A 146 -14.92 10.69 20.52
C GLU A 146 -14.45 11.93 21.29
N LEU A 147 -13.32 12.54 20.91
CA LEU A 147 -12.87 13.83 21.47
C LEU A 147 -13.87 14.95 21.16
N ASP A 148 -14.38 14.99 19.93
CA ASP A 148 -15.34 15.99 19.48
C ASP A 148 -16.65 15.94 20.29
N LYS A 149 -17.15 14.73 20.57
CA LYS A 149 -18.34 14.52 21.42
C LYS A 149 -18.12 14.97 22.85
N VAL A 150 -16.95 14.70 23.42
CA VAL A 150 -16.63 15.08 24.80
C VAL A 150 -16.56 16.59 24.98
N HIS A 151 -16.00 17.30 24.00
CA HIS A 151 -15.72 18.73 24.10
C HIS A 151 -16.73 19.63 23.39
N GLY A 152 -17.62 19.08 22.56
CA GLY A 152 -18.61 19.85 21.80
C GLY A 152 -18.01 20.68 20.66
N PHE A 153 -16.79 20.35 20.23
CA PHE A 153 -16.12 20.96 19.08
C PHE A 153 -15.87 19.92 18.00
N CYS A 154 -15.66 20.34 16.75
CA CYS A 154 -15.24 19.45 15.67
C CYS A 154 -14.32 20.17 14.68
N VAL A 155 -13.51 19.38 13.97
CA VAL A 155 -12.64 19.87 12.89
C VAL A 155 -13.41 19.83 11.56
N ARG A 156 -13.35 20.92 10.81
CA ARG A 156 -14.02 21.05 9.50
C ARG A 156 -13.11 21.73 8.50
N SER A 157 -13.42 21.55 7.22
CA SER A 157 -12.88 22.36 6.14
C SER A 157 -14.03 22.78 5.21
N GLN A 158 -13.90 23.93 4.54
CA GLN A 158 -14.92 24.37 3.57
C GLN A 158 -14.78 23.65 2.22
N TYR A 159 -13.59 23.18 1.92
CA TYR A 159 -13.23 22.46 0.68
C TYR A 159 -11.84 21.80 0.86
N PRO A 160 -11.46 20.86 -0.01
CA PRO A 160 -10.12 20.26 0.00
C PRO A 160 -9.01 21.34 -0.05
N ALA A 161 -7.96 21.16 0.77
CA ALA A 161 -6.82 22.08 0.91
C ALA A 161 -7.09 23.47 1.54
N ALA A 162 -8.33 23.79 1.96
CA ALA A 162 -8.56 24.95 2.83
C ALA A 162 -7.93 24.74 4.22
N ARG A 163 -7.68 25.85 4.93
CA ARG A 163 -7.23 25.79 6.32
C ARG A 163 -8.33 25.14 7.19
N PRO A 164 -8.01 24.12 8.00
CA PRO A 164 -9.01 23.52 8.87
C PRO A 164 -9.46 24.54 9.93
N VAL A 165 -10.74 24.45 10.29
CA VAL A 165 -11.37 25.26 11.34
C VAL A 165 -11.87 24.36 12.47
N ILE A 166 -11.79 24.84 13.71
CA ILE A 166 -12.44 24.20 14.87
C ILE A 166 -13.73 24.96 15.13
N GLY A 167 -14.87 24.26 15.04
CA GLY A 167 -16.21 24.83 15.21
C GLY A 167 -17.04 24.09 16.28
N ILE A 168 -18.17 24.67 16.67
CA ILE A 168 -19.10 24.07 17.64
C ILE A 168 -19.87 22.93 16.98
N ARG A 169 -19.73 21.70 17.48
CA ARG A 169 -20.40 20.50 16.96
C ARG A 169 -21.93 20.71 16.90
N HIS A 170 -22.53 20.44 15.74
CA HIS A 170 -24.00 20.44 15.59
C HIS A 170 -24.60 19.04 15.80
N GLY A 171 -25.87 18.98 16.18
CA GLY A 171 -26.52 17.73 16.61
C GLY A 171 -26.85 16.73 15.50
N ASP A 172 -26.83 17.18 14.25
CA ASP A 172 -27.04 16.42 13.02
C ASP A 172 -25.75 15.77 12.47
N GLU A 173 -24.60 16.07 13.07
CA GLU A 173 -23.31 15.48 12.71
C GLU A 173 -23.17 14.06 13.27
N THR A 174 -22.94 13.10 12.38
CA THR A 174 -22.86 11.66 12.70
C THR A 174 -21.44 11.10 12.70
N GLY A 175 -20.46 11.90 12.26
CA GLY A 175 -19.05 11.58 12.33
C GLY A 175 -18.25 12.05 11.11
N TYR A 176 -17.33 11.22 10.62
CA TYR A 176 -16.38 11.53 9.56
C TYR A 176 -16.46 10.52 8.41
N GLU A 177 -16.30 11.01 7.18
CA GLU A 177 -15.96 10.23 5.99
C GLU A 177 -14.54 10.54 5.55
N MET A 178 -13.91 9.62 4.81
CA MET A 178 -12.58 9.86 4.25
C MET A 178 -12.44 9.32 2.83
N GLU A 179 -11.70 10.04 2.01
CA GLU A 179 -11.37 9.66 0.64
C GLU A 179 -9.85 9.75 0.43
N PRO A 180 -9.23 8.78 -0.26
CA PRO A 180 -7.83 8.90 -0.62
C PRO A 180 -7.65 10.03 -1.64
N THR A 181 -6.58 10.78 -1.49
CA THR A 181 -6.12 11.72 -2.54
C THR A 181 -5.68 10.95 -3.78
N ALA A 182 -5.60 11.64 -4.93
CA ALA A 182 -5.05 11.07 -6.17
C ALA A 182 -3.65 10.46 -6.02
N SER A 183 -2.87 10.91 -5.02
CA SER A 183 -1.55 10.36 -4.72
C SER A 183 -1.59 9.01 -3.97
N GLY A 184 -2.74 8.61 -3.42
CA GLY A 184 -2.90 7.45 -2.55
C GLY A 184 -2.26 7.56 -1.15
N ASN A 185 -1.45 8.59 -0.93
CA ASN A 185 -0.61 8.74 0.27
C ASN A 185 -1.27 9.54 1.40
N GLN A 186 -2.39 10.18 1.10
CA GLN A 186 -3.09 11.08 2.01
C GLN A 186 -4.59 10.82 1.89
N PHE A 187 -5.32 11.14 2.95
CA PHE A 187 -6.77 11.09 2.98
C PHE A 187 -7.31 12.50 3.19
N LEU A 188 -8.28 12.89 2.38
CA LEU A 188 -9.19 13.97 2.69
C LEU A 188 -10.26 13.39 3.63
N PHE A 189 -10.76 14.19 4.56
CA PHE A 189 -11.84 13.79 5.45
C PHE A 189 -12.78 14.97 5.69
N ASP A 190 -14.06 14.67 5.87
CA ASP A 190 -15.07 15.68 6.18
C ASP A 190 -16.16 15.12 7.08
N ARG A 191 -17.02 16.00 7.61
CA ARG A 191 -18.14 15.65 8.49
C ARG A 191 -19.29 15.04 7.69
N THR A 192 -19.89 14.00 8.25
CA THR A 192 -21.12 13.39 7.71
C THR A 192 -22.34 13.87 8.48
N PHE A 193 -23.45 14.08 7.75
CA PHE A 193 -24.72 14.54 8.31
C PHE A 193 -25.82 13.51 8.06
N THR A 194 -26.71 13.33 9.03
CA THR A 194 -27.97 12.58 8.79
C THR A 194 -28.92 13.46 7.99
N CYS A 195 -29.29 13.01 6.79
CA CYS A 195 -30.41 13.58 6.02
C CYS A 195 -31.76 13.28 6.70
#